data_AF-A0A2E7VUB6-F1
#
_entry.id   AF-A0A2E7VUB6-F1
#
_cell.length_a   1.000
_cell.length_b   1.000
_cell.length_c   1.000
_cell.angle_alpha   90.00
_cell.angle_beta   90.00
_cell.angle_gamma   90.00
#
_symmetry.space_group_name_H-M   'P 1'
#
loop_
_entity.id
_entity.type
_entity.pdbx_description
1 polymer ?
#
loop_
_entity_poly.entity_id
_entity_poly.type
_entity_poly.pdbx_seq_one_letter_code
_entity_poly.pdbx_strand_id
1 'polypeptide(L)'
;MFFSCSTKKKTWFHRTYHNTTAKYNGYFNGKESLKSGIRKIHVNHKDDYTSILPIYKEVNLENSNTQSYMDKAIKKGSVVIQRHSMKIRGKEYCKWIDDSYLLVGKAYFYKGEFQEAIK
;
A
#
# COMPACT_ATOMS: atom_id res chain seq x y z
N MET A 1 -14.74 -23.05 -17.60
CA MET A 1 -14.84 -23.36 -16.16
C MET A 1 -14.08 -22.31 -15.37
N PHE A 2 -14.79 -21.42 -14.66
CA PHE A 2 -14.18 -20.40 -13.82
C PHE A 2 -13.72 -21.04 -12.50
N PHE A 3 -12.42 -21.21 -12.31
CA PHE A 3 -11.85 -21.49 -10.99
C PHE A 3 -12.01 -20.23 -10.12
N SER A 4 -13.22 -20.03 -9.58
CA SER A 4 -13.52 -18.98 -8.62
C SER A 4 -12.87 -19.35 -7.28
N CYS A 5 -11.70 -18.79 -7.00
CA CYS A 5 -11.07 -18.89 -5.68
C CYS A 5 -11.91 -18.10 -4.67
N SER A 6 -12.59 -18.80 -3.76
CA SER A 6 -13.46 -18.20 -2.76
C SER A 6 -12.73 -17.98 -1.43
N THR A 7 -12.86 -16.76 -0.88
CA THR A 7 -12.34 -16.40 0.46
C THR A 7 -13.17 -16.98 1.61
N LYS A 8 -14.31 -17.63 1.32
CA LYS A 8 -15.24 -18.16 2.32
C LYS A 8 -14.80 -19.50 2.93
N LYS A 9 -13.80 -20.18 2.35
CA LYS A 9 -13.31 -21.49 2.81
C LYS A 9 -11.98 -21.34 3.57
N LYS A 10 -11.92 -21.89 4.79
CA LYS A 10 -10.74 -21.82 5.67
C LYS A 10 -9.69 -22.93 5.45
N THR A 11 -9.84 -23.78 4.44
CA THR A 11 -8.95 -24.93 4.20
C THR A 11 -7.52 -24.46 4.00
N TRP A 12 -6.54 -25.26 4.47
CA TRP A 12 -5.11 -24.91 4.40
C TRP A 12 -4.67 -24.44 3.01
N PHE A 13 -5.03 -25.17 1.95
CA PHE A 13 -4.72 -24.81 0.56
C PHE A 13 -5.27 -23.44 0.15
N HIS A 14 -6.54 -23.14 0.49
CA HIS A 14 -7.15 -21.85 0.17
C HIS A 14 -6.44 -20.71 0.90
N ARG A 15 -6.17 -20.91 2.20
CA ARG A 15 -5.45 -19.94 3.02
C ARG A 15 -4.05 -19.68 2.48
N THR A 16 -3.31 -20.72 2.09
CA THR A 16 -1.97 -20.59 1.53
C THR A 16 -2.01 -19.82 0.21
N TYR A 17 -2.93 -20.16 -0.70
CA TYR A 17 -3.10 -19.45 -1.96
C TYR A 17 -3.39 -17.95 -1.80
N HIS A 18 -4.35 -17.60 -0.93
CA HIS A 18 -4.67 -16.20 -0.68
C HIS A 18 -3.51 -15.47 -0.01
N ASN A 19 -2.78 -16.09 0.92
CA ASN A 19 -1.62 -15.48 1.57
C ASN A 19 -0.45 -15.25 0.61
N THR A 20 -0.10 -16.22 -0.23
CA THR A 20 1.02 -16.08 -1.17
C THR A 20 0.70 -15.06 -2.26
N THR A 21 -0.51 -15.12 -2.80
CA THR A 21 -0.98 -14.19 -3.84
C THR A 21 -1.08 -12.76 -3.29
N ALA A 22 -1.64 -12.57 -2.10
CA ALA A 22 -1.70 -11.27 -1.43
C ALA A 22 -0.31 -10.67 -1.20
N LYS A 23 0.64 -11.49 -0.73
CA LYS A 23 2.02 -11.06 -0.47
C LYS A 23 2.71 -10.55 -1.72
N TYR A 24 2.81 -11.38 -2.76
CA TYR A 24 3.70 -11.11 -3.87
C TYR A 24 3.03 -10.29 -4.98
N ASN A 25 1.74 -10.51 -5.26
CA ASN A 25 1.07 -9.82 -6.37
C ASN A 25 0.54 -8.44 -5.97
N GLY A 26 0.18 -8.29 -4.69
CA GLY A 26 -0.40 -7.08 -4.13
C GLY A 26 0.57 -6.31 -3.23
N TYR A 27 0.77 -6.80 -2.00
CA TYR A 27 1.47 -6.06 -0.94
C TYR A 27 2.90 -5.68 -1.33
N PHE A 28 3.72 -6.65 -1.77
CA PHE A 28 5.11 -6.42 -2.15
C PHE A 28 5.24 -5.39 -3.27
N ASN A 29 4.45 -5.55 -4.33
CA ASN A 29 4.45 -4.62 -5.46
C ASN A 29 3.99 -3.21 -5.07
N GLY A 30 2.99 -3.10 -4.19
CA GLY A 30 2.54 -1.80 -3.68
C GLY A 30 3.59 -1.15 -2.77
N LYS A 31 4.24 -1.93 -1.91
CA LYS A 31 5.32 -1.47 -1.02
C LYS A 31 6.53 -0.97 -1.80
N GLU A 32 6.97 -1.69 -2.83
CA GLU A 32 8.09 -1.25 -3.67
C GLU A 32 7.74 -0.01 -4.50
N SER A 33 6.49 0.13 -4.94
CA SER A 33 6.00 1.36 -5.58
C SER A 33 6.08 2.56 -4.62
N LEU A 34 5.54 2.42 -3.40
CA LEU A 34 5.61 3.46 -2.37
C LEU A 34 7.06 3.85 -2.06
N LYS A 35 7.94 2.87 -1.84
CA LYS A 35 9.36 3.09 -1.58
C LYS A 35 10.06 3.84 -2.72
N SER A 36 9.72 3.52 -3.96
CA SER A 36 10.26 4.19 -5.14
C SER A 36 9.77 5.64 -5.24
N GLY A 37 8.49 5.88 -4.95
CA GLY A 37 7.92 7.22 -4.85
C GLY A 37 8.60 8.08 -3.78
N ILE A 38 8.77 7.55 -2.56
CA ILE A 38 9.47 8.24 -1.46
C ILE A 38 10.92 8.55 -1.85
N ARG A 39 11.64 7.58 -2.44
CA ARG A 39 13.01 7.81 -2.92
C ARG A 39 13.05 8.94 -3.94
N LYS A 40 12.08 8.99 -4.86
CA LYS A 40 12.01 10.03 -5.89
C LYS A 40 11.72 11.40 -5.29
N ILE A 41 10.86 11.49 -4.28
CA ILE A 41 10.62 12.72 -3.50
C ILE A 41 11.94 13.19 -2.88
N HIS A 42 12.67 12.31 -2.20
CA HIS A 42 13.93 12.68 -1.55
C HIS A 42 15.03 13.11 -2.53
N VAL A 43 15.16 12.44 -3.68
CA VAL A 43 16.17 12.77 -4.71
C VAL A 43 15.84 14.08 -5.42
N ASN A 44 14.55 14.37 -5.65
CA ASN A 44 14.12 15.59 -6.32
C ASN A 44 14.06 16.80 -5.37
N HIS A 45 14.15 16.59 -4.06
CA HIS A 45 14.13 17.64 -3.07
C HIS A 45 15.41 18.48 -3.14
N LYS A 46 15.28 19.80 -3.33
CA LYS A 46 16.39 20.75 -3.30
C LYS A 46 16.43 21.41 -1.93
N ASP A 47 17.54 21.25 -1.22
CA ASP A 47 17.76 21.84 0.09
C ASP A 47 18.15 23.33 -0.05
N ASP A 48 17.56 24.21 0.76
CA ASP A 48 17.95 25.61 0.88
C ASP A 48 18.94 25.80 2.04
N TYR A 49 20.23 25.91 1.69
CA TYR A 49 21.33 26.05 2.64
C TYR A 49 21.44 27.44 3.29
N THR A 50 20.58 28.40 2.92
CA THR A 50 20.49 29.69 3.62
C THR A 50 19.63 29.62 4.88
N SER A 51 18.89 28.51 5.05
CA SER A 51 18.00 28.25 6.18
C SER A 51 18.47 27.05 7.01
N ILE A 52 17.93 26.90 8.23
CA ILE A 52 18.17 25.70 9.03
C ILE A 52 17.47 24.51 8.35
N LEU A 53 18.23 23.48 7.99
CA LEU A 53 17.70 22.31 7.33
C LEU A 53 16.76 21.52 8.26
N PRO A 54 15.54 21.18 7.83
CA PRO A 54 14.63 20.39 8.64
C PRO A 54 15.11 18.93 8.74
N ILE A 55 14.98 18.33 9.93
CA ILE A 55 15.31 16.92 10.16
C ILE A 55 14.38 16.01 9.34
N TYR A 56 13.11 16.41 9.17
CA TYR A 56 12.13 15.72 8.36
C TYR A 56 11.82 16.54 7.11
N LYS A 57 12.13 15.97 5.93
CA LYS A 57 11.84 16.64 4.66
C LYS A 57 10.33 16.67 4.43
N GLU A 58 9.79 17.86 4.20
CA GLU A 58 8.38 18.02 3.87
C GLU A 58 8.09 17.40 2.50
N VAL A 59 6.95 16.71 2.42
CA VAL A 59 6.48 16.13 1.17
C VAL A 59 5.85 17.25 0.35
N ASN A 60 6.53 17.67 -0.72
CA ASN A 60 5.93 18.62 -1.66
C ASN A 60 4.83 17.92 -2.47
N LEU A 61 3.57 18.19 -2.08
CA LEU A 61 2.35 17.53 -2.58
C LEU A 61 2.04 17.81 -4.06
N GLU A 62 2.68 18.83 -4.65
CA GLU A 62 2.42 19.29 -6.02
C GLU A 62 3.16 18.47 -7.10
N ASN A 63 4.01 17.51 -6.73
CA ASN A 63 4.75 16.69 -7.69
C ASN A 63 3.87 15.59 -8.33
N SER A 64 3.27 15.89 -9.47
CA SER A 64 2.45 14.96 -10.27
C SER A 64 3.17 13.63 -10.58
N ASN A 65 4.48 13.68 -10.83
CA ASN A 65 5.29 12.50 -11.15
C ASN A 65 5.41 11.50 -9.99
N THR A 66 5.27 11.95 -8.74
CA THR A 66 5.34 11.08 -7.56
C THR A 66 3.98 10.51 -7.17
N GLN A 67 2.88 11.18 -7.54
CA GLN A 67 1.51 10.72 -7.26
C GLN A 67 1.20 9.38 -7.93
N SER A 68 1.70 9.14 -9.15
CA SER A 68 1.51 7.85 -9.85
C SER A 68 2.04 6.64 -9.07
N TYR A 69 3.13 6.80 -8.32
CA TYR A 69 3.66 5.74 -7.45
C TYR A 69 2.74 5.47 -6.26
N MET A 70 2.13 6.52 -5.72
CA MET A 70 1.16 6.42 -4.62
C MET A 70 -0.14 5.78 -5.10
N ASP A 71 -0.67 6.17 -6.25
CA ASP A 71 -1.86 5.55 -6.85
C ASP A 71 -1.67 4.06 -7.11
N LYS A 72 -0.49 3.65 -7.59
CA LYS A 72 -0.15 2.24 -7.76
C LYS A 72 -0.11 1.52 -6.40
N ALA A 73 0.47 2.13 -5.36
CA ALA A 73 0.50 1.55 -4.02
C ALA A 73 -0.92 1.40 -3.43
N ILE A 74 -1.76 2.43 -3.54
CA ILE A 74 -3.17 2.42 -3.14
C ILE A 74 -3.92 1.31 -3.88
N LYS A 75 -3.85 1.28 -5.21
CA LYS A 75 -4.53 0.27 -6.02
C LYS A 75 -4.12 -1.15 -5.62
N LYS A 76 -2.83 -1.40 -5.42
CA LYS A 76 -2.33 -2.73 -5.05
C LYS A 76 -2.73 -3.13 -3.64
N GLY A 77 -2.64 -2.23 -2.66
CA GLY A 77 -3.10 -2.47 -1.29
C GLY A 77 -4.61 -2.72 -1.24
N SER A 78 -5.41 -1.88 -1.90
CA SER A 78 -6.86 -2.02 -1.98
C SER A 78 -7.29 -3.34 -2.65
N VAL A 79 -6.58 -3.80 -3.68
CA VAL A 79 -6.85 -5.12 -4.28
C VAL A 79 -6.61 -6.27 -3.30
N VAL A 80 -5.57 -6.20 -2.46
CA VAL A 80 -5.32 -7.21 -1.42
C VAL A 80 -6.46 -7.23 -0.41
N ILE A 81 -6.84 -6.06 0.10
CA ILE A 81 -7.92 -5.90 1.08
C ILE A 81 -9.22 -6.48 0.52
N GLN A 82 -9.60 -6.09 -0.69
CA GLN A 82 -10.88 -6.47 -1.29
C GLN A 82 -10.94 -7.95 -1.72
N ARG A 83 -9.86 -8.50 -2.28
CA ARG A 83 -9.89 -9.84 -2.92
C ARG A 83 -9.32 -10.96 -2.08
N HIS A 84 -8.50 -10.64 -1.08
CA HIS A 84 -7.79 -11.64 -0.28
C HIS A 84 -8.16 -11.60 1.21
N SER A 85 -9.04 -10.70 1.65
CA SER A 85 -9.59 -10.79 3.01
C SER A 85 -10.35 -12.10 3.18
N MET A 86 -9.93 -12.87 4.18
CA MET A 86 -10.53 -14.12 4.60
C MET A 86 -11.05 -13.96 6.02
N LYS A 87 -11.94 -12.98 6.23
CA LYS A 87 -12.59 -12.76 7.53
C LYS A 87 -13.68 -13.80 7.78
N ILE A 88 -13.37 -14.82 8.56
CA ILE A 88 -14.28 -15.93 8.88
C ILE A 88 -14.51 -15.97 10.39
N ARG A 89 -15.77 -15.80 10.83
CA ARG A 89 -16.16 -15.74 12.25
C ARG A 89 -15.33 -14.72 13.05
N GLY A 90 -15.14 -13.52 12.50
CA GLY A 90 -14.40 -12.43 13.14
C GLY A 90 -12.87 -12.53 13.06
N LYS A 91 -12.32 -13.65 12.61
CA LYS A 91 -10.86 -13.85 12.46
C LYS A 91 -10.43 -13.69 11.01
N GLU A 92 -9.43 -12.84 10.78
CA GLU A 92 -8.74 -12.72 9.50
C GLU A 92 -7.67 -13.83 9.38
N TYR A 93 -7.63 -14.50 8.23
CA TYR A 93 -6.71 -15.62 7.96
C TYR A 93 -5.65 -15.28 6.91
N CYS A 94 -5.79 -14.15 6.22
CA CYS A 94 -4.78 -13.56 5.35
C CYS A 94 -3.93 -12.56 6.13
N LYS A 95 -2.65 -12.86 6.30
CA LYS A 95 -1.72 -12.08 7.14
C LYS A 95 -1.42 -10.68 6.61
N TRP A 96 -1.66 -10.45 5.32
CA TRP A 96 -1.24 -9.23 4.62
C TRP A 96 -2.31 -8.15 4.57
N ILE A 97 -3.48 -8.39 5.18
CA ILE A 97 -4.60 -7.44 5.14
C ILE A 97 -4.26 -6.19 5.94
N ASP A 98 -3.84 -6.35 7.19
CA ASP A 98 -3.48 -5.23 8.08
C ASP A 98 -2.31 -4.42 7.50
N ASP A 99 -1.28 -5.12 7.00
CA ASP A 99 -0.14 -4.52 6.31
C ASP A 99 -0.55 -3.74 5.05
N SER A 100 -1.59 -4.21 4.34
CA SER A 100 -2.11 -3.53 3.15
C SER A 100 -2.92 -2.29 3.51
N TYR A 101 -3.65 -2.29 4.62
CA TYR A 101 -4.29 -1.07 5.14
C TYR A 101 -3.24 -0.01 5.48
N LEU A 102 -2.18 -0.39 6.20
CA LEU A 102 -1.09 0.53 6.54
C LEU A 102 -0.38 1.06 5.28
N LEU A 103 -0.19 0.21 4.27
CA LEU A 103 0.37 0.61 2.98
C LEU A 103 -0.50 1.66 2.29
N VAL A 104 -1.81 1.47 2.27
CA VAL A 104 -2.77 2.40 1.65
C VAL A 104 -2.77 3.74 2.38
N GLY A 105 -2.86 3.75 3.72
CA GLY A 105 -2.81 4.98 4.51
C GLY A 105 -1.52 5.78 4.30
N LYS A 106 -0.36 5.10 4.28
CA LYS A 106 0.92 5.74 3.96
C LYS A 106 0.92 6.34 2.55
N ALA A 107 0.40 5.62 1.57
CA ALA A 107 0.36 6.10 0.20
C ALA A 107 -0.55 7.34 0.05
N TYR A 108 -1.72 7.37 0.70
CA TYR A 108 -2.58 8.56 0.74
C TYR A 108 -1.89 9.75 1.44
N PHE A 109 -1.19 9.51 2.55
CA PHE A 109 -0.41 10.55 3.23
C PHE A 109 0.64 11.18 2.30
N TYR A 110 1.45 10.35 1.63
CA TYR A 110 2.45 10.84 0.67
C TYR A 110 1.85 11.42 -0.62
N LYS A 111 0.57 11.17 -0.89
CA LYS A 111 -0.18 11.77 -1.99
C LYS A 111 -0.78 13.14 -1.62
N GLY A 112 -0.89 13.46 -0.32
CA GLY A 112 -1.52 14.69 0.18
C GLY A 112 -3.02 14.56 0.43
N GLU A 113 -3.58 13.38 0.24
CA GLU A 113 -4.99 13.05 0.46
C GLU A 113 -5.19 12.62 1.93
N PHE A 114 -5.06 13.59 2.85
CA PHE A 114 -5.04 13.32 4.29
C PHE A 114 -6.39 12.82 4.84
N GLN A 115 -7.50 13.25 4.24
CA GLN A 115 -8.84 12.80 4.66
C GLN A 115 -9.02 11.30 4.37
N GLU A 116 -8.53 10.84 3.23
CA GLU A 116 -8.51 9.45 2.83
C GLU A 116 -7.50 8.64 3.65
N ALA A 117 -6.38 9.24 4.06
CA ALA A 117 -5.35 8.55 4.86
C ALA A 117 -5.83 8.17 6.28
N ILE A 118 -6.76 8.95 6.84
CA ILE A 118 -7.31 8.74 8.19
C ILE A 118 -8.45 7.71 8.20
N LYS A 119 -9.16 7.56 7.08
CA LYS A 119 -10.31 6.65 6.93
C LYS A 119 -9.89 5.18 6.83
#